data_AF-A0A3C0T9N3-F1
#
_entry.id   AF-A0A3C0T9N3-F1
#
_cell.length_a   1.000
_cell.length_b   1.000
_cell.length_c   1.000
_cell.angle_alpha   90.00
_cell.angle_beta   90.00
_cell.angle_gamma   90.00
#
_symmetry.space_group_name_H-M   'P 1'
#
loop_
_entity.id
_entity.type
_entity.pdbx_description
1 polymer ?
#
loop_
_entity_poly.entity_id
_entity_poly.type
_entity_poly.pdbx_seq_one_letter_code
_entity_poly.pdbx_strand_id
1 'polypeptide(L)' 'MLAYITFFIIFLGFIIYHLILIVPMRSVGVIERLGKFRAVLEPGLHFLIPFVDRVAYKHETRE' A
#
# COMPACT_ATOMS: atom_id res chain seq x y z
N MET A 1 8.44 -31.29 -2.23
CA MET A 1 8.26 -30.66 -0.90
C MET A 1 9.03 -29.35 -0.78
N LEU A 2 10.37 -29.35 -0.96
CA LEU A 2 11.19 -28.14 -0.86
C LEU A 2 10.79 -27.02 -1.85
N ALA A 3 10.45 -27.36 -3.09
CA ALA A 3 9.99 -26.36 -4.08
C ALA A 3 8.74 -25.59 -3.61
N TYR A 4 7.75 -26.29 -3.03
CA TYR A 4 6.54 -25.65 -2.50
C TYR A 4 6.85 -24.69 -1.36
N ILE A 5 7.78 -25.07 -0.47
CA ILE A 5 8.23 -24.22 0.64
C ILE A 5 8.92 -22.96 0.08
N THR A 6 9.79 -23.11 -0.91
CA THR A 6 10.44 -21.98 -1.60
C THR A 6 9.42 -21.02 -2.21
N PHE A 7 8.46 -21.52 -2.99
CA PHE A 7 7.43 -20.68 -3.60
C PHE A 7 6.58 -19.97 -2.53
N PHE A 8 6.23 -20.66 -1.45
CA PHE A 8 5.47 -20.08 -0.35
C PHE A 8 6.24 -18.94 0.34
N ILE A 9 7.53 -19.12 0.62
CA ILE A 9 8.37 -18.09 1.25
C ILE A 9 8.48 -16.85 0.35
N ILE A 10 8.72 -17.05 -0.96
CA ILE A 10 8.80 -15.96 -1.93
C ILE A 10 7.48 -15.20 -2.00
N PHE A 11 6.36 -15.92 -2.07
CA PHE A 11 5.03 -15.32 -2.11
C PHE A 11 4.73 -14.52 -0.84
N LEU A 12 5.06 -15.07 0.34
CA LEU A 12 4.88 -14.39 1.62
C LEU A 12 5.73 -13.12 1.70
N GLY A 13 7.00 -13.19 1.28
CA GLY A 13 7.89 -12.03 1.22
C GLY A 13 7.39 -10.95 0.26
N PHE A 14 6.87 -11.35 -0.90
CA PHE A 14 6.27 -10.44 -1.87
C PHE A 14 5.08 -9.66 -1.30
N ILE A 15 4.19 -10.35 -0.57
CA ILE A 15 3.06 -9.71 0.11
C ILE A 15 3.57 -8.72 1.15
N ILE A 16 4.52 -9.12 2.01
CA ILE A 16 5.04 -8.26 3.08
C ILE A 16 5.67 -6.98 2.50
N TYR A 17 6.42 -7.11 1.41
CA TYR A 17 7.04 -5.94 0.76
C TYR A 17 6.00 -4.93 0.27
N HIS A 18 4.87 -5.39 -0.27
CA HIS A 18 3.82 -4.50 -0.77
C HIS A 18 2.86 -3.98 0.31
N LEU A 19 2.98 -4.44 1.57
CA LEU A 19 2.19 -3.90 2.68
C LEU A 19 2.60 -2.46 3.02
N ILE A 20 3.85 -2.08 2.79
CA ILE A 20 4.40 -0.81 3.28
C ILE A 20 4.23 0.28 2.22
N LEU A 21 3.46 1.32 2.55
CA LEU A 21 3.37 2.55 1.77
C LEU A 21 3.97 3.70 2.55
N ILE A 22 4.83 4.46 1.87
CA ILE A 22 5.40 5.69 2.40
C ILE A 22 4.76 6.86 1.67
N VAL A 23 4.02 7.67 2.42
CA VAL A 23 3.42 8.90 1.91
C VAL A 23 4.40 10.06 2.18
N PRO A 24 4.87 10.78 1.14
CA PRO A 24 5.85 11.84 1.33
C PRO A 24 5.27 13.07 2.01
N MET A 25 6.10 13.80 2.78
CA MET A 25 5.74 14.92 3.67
C MET A 25 4.89 16.04 3.02
N ARG A 26 4.89 16.14 1.69
CA ARG A 26 4.30 17.25 0.93
C ARG A 26 2.97 16.89 0.26
N SER A 27 2.51 15.66 0.44
CA SER A 27 1.32 15.15 -0.22
C SER A 27 0.47 14.34 0.73
N VAL A 28 -0.84 14.38 0.52
CA VAL A 28 -1.78 13.45 1.13
C VAL A 28 -2.13 12.35 0.14
N GLY A 29 -2.18 11.10 0.61
CA GLY A 29 -2.53 9.95 -0.21
C GLY A 29 -3.98 9.53 0.02
N VAL A 30 -4.86 9.74 -0.94
CA VAL A 30 -6.23 9.20 -0.86
C VAL A 30 -6.20 7.72 -1.24
N ILE A 31 -6.69 6.85 -0.35
CA ILE A 31 -6.78 5.42 -0.60
C ILE A 31 -8.22 5.00 -0.87
N GLU A 32 -8.35 4.16 -1.89
CA GLU A 32 -9.58 3.51 -2.29
C GLU A 32 -9.45 2.00 -2.13
N ARG A 33 -10.56 1.36 -1.77
CA ARG A 33 -10.70 -0.08 -1.65
C ARG A 33 -11.86 -0.53 -2.53
N LEU A 34 -11.56 -1.38 -3.53
CA LEU A 34 -12.57 -1.92 -4.46
C LEU A 34 -13.45 -0.84 -5.12
N GLY A 35 -12.86 0.33 -5.45
CA GLY A 35 -13.57 1.46 -6.05
C GLY A 35 -14.39 2.31 -5.07
N LYS A 36 -14.26 2.09 -3.75
CA LYS A 36 -14.84 2.96 -2.72
C LYS A 36 -13.75 3.70 -1.96
N PHE A 37 -13.99 4.96 -1.65
CA PHE A 37 -13.13 5.74 -0.76
C PHE A 37 -13.00 5.04 0.60
N ARG A 38 -11.78 4.92 1.10
CA ARG A 38 -11.49 4.35 2.42
C ARG A 38 -11.07 5.42 3.42
N ALA A 39 -10.00 6.16 3.09
CA ALA A 39 -9.42 7.17 3.98
C ALA A 39 -8.45 8.09 3.22
N VAL A 40 -8.09 9.20 3.85
CA VAL A 40 -6.95 10.04 3.46
C VAL A 40 -5.78 9.70 4.37
N LEU A 41 -4.64 9.38 3.77
CA LEU A 41 -3.39 9.14 4.48
C LEU A 41 -2.60 10.44 4.56
N GLU A 42 -2.31 10.84 5.79
CA GLU A 42 -1.36 11.90 6.09
C GLU A 42 0.08 11.44 5.78
N PRO A 43 1.04 12.36 5.68
CA PRO A 43 2.42 11.97 5.43
C PRO A 43 2.99 11.07 6.52
N GLY A 44 3.67 10.00 6.13
CA GLY A 44 4.17 9.00 7.06
C GLY A 44 4.18 7.59 6.47
N LEU A 45 4.47 6.63 7.34
CA LEU A 45 4.48 5.20 7.02
C LEU A 45 3.10 4.61 7.30
N HIS A 46 2.52 3.98 6.29
CA HIS A 46 1.21 3.35 6.35
C HIS A 46 1.26 1.91 5.89
N PHE A 47 0.35 1.09 6.42
CA PHE A 47 0.19 -0.29 6.02
C PHE A 47 -1.07 -0.44 5.16
N LEU A 48 -0.88 -0.85 3.91
CA LEU A 48 -1.94 -1.13 2.96
C LEU A 48 -2.09 -2.63 2.80
N ILE A 49 -3.28 -3.10 2.47
CA ILE A 49 -3.43 -4.47 1.96
C ILE A 49 -3.17 -4.42 0.45
N PRO A 50 -2.05 -4.99 -0.04
CA PRO A 50 -1.78 -5.03 -1.47
C PRO A 50 -2.93 -5.74 -2.18
N PHE A 51 -3.16 -5.37 -3.44
CA PHE A 51 -4.28 -5.83 -4.29
C PHE A 51 -5.66 -5.27 -3.95
N VAL A 52 -5.96 -5.02 -2.67
CA VAL A 52 -7.27 -4.53 -2.23
C VAL A 52 -7.31 -3.01 -2.14
N ASP A 53 -6.25 -2.43 -1.57
CA ASP A 53 -6.09 -0.99 -1.41
C ASP A 53 -5.26 -0.41 -2.56
N ARG A 54 -5.71 0.72 -3.12
CA ARG A 54 -5.01 1.47 -4.15
C ARG A 54 -4.91 2.94 -3.75
N VAL A 55 -3.75 3.56 -4.01
CA VAL A 55 -3.60 5.03 -3.87
C VAL A 55 -4.22 5.68 -5.10
N ALA A 56 -5.36 6.36 -4.91
CA ALA A 56 -6.16 6.95 -5.99
C ALA A 56 -5.69 8.37 -6.35
N TYR A 57 -5.31 9.18 -5.37
CA TYR A 57 -4.92 10.57 -5.59
C TYR A 57 -3.82 11.01 -4.64
N LYS A 58 -2.82 11.73 -5.16
CA LYS A 58 -1.82 12.45 -4.37
C LYS A 58 -2.07 13.94 -4.55
N HIS A 59 -2.62 14.58 -3.52
CA HIS A 59 -2.81 16.02 -3.54
C HIS A 59 -1.63 16.66 -2.81
N GLU A 60 -0.89 17.55 -3.49
CA GLU A 60 0.15 18.35 -2.83
C GLU A 60 -0.54 19.49 -2.08
N THR A 61 -0.22 19.69 -0.80
CA THR A 61 -0.84 20.72 0.07
C THR A 61 -0.42 22.15 -0.30
N ARG A 62 0.01 22.40 -1.54
CA ARG A 62 0.37 23.73 -2.03
C ARG A 62 -0.75 24.24 -2.94
N GLU A 63 -1.72 24.88 -2.31
CA GLU A 63 -2.45 26.00 -2.92
C GLU A 63 -1.67 27.29 -2.64
#